data_AF-A0A535KV38-F1
#
_entry.id   AF-A0A535KV38-F1
#
_cell.length_a   1.000
_cell.length_b   1.000
_cell.length_c   1.000
_cell.angle_alpha   90.00
_cell.angle_beta   90.00
_cell.angle_gamma   90.00
#
_symmetry.space_group_name_H-M   'P 1'
#
loop_
_entity.id
_entity.type
_entity.pdbx_description
1 polymer ?
#
loop_
_entity_poly.entity_id
_entity_poly.type
_entity_poly.pdbx_seq_one_letter_code
_entity_poly.pdbx_strand_id
1 'polypeptide(L)' 'MEARIITDCQQWNDFVAASECCNITQSYEWGELTPDLGGEALRIGVVDDQGNLCAAMLT' A
#
# COMPACT_ATOMS: atom_id res chain seq x y z
N MET A 1 11.40 -9.37 9.03
CA MET A 1 10.29 -9.23 8.04
C MET A 1 8.96 -9.61 8.66
N GLU A 2 7.98 -8.70 8.66
CA GLU A 2 6.62 -8.96 9.17
C GLU A 2 5.53 -8.19 8.43
N ALA A 3 4.31 -8.73 8.43
CA ALA A 3 3.14 -8.10 7.81
C ALA A 3 2.43 -7.12 8.76
N ARG A 4 2.06 -5.94 8.26
CA ARG A 4 1.40 -4.87 9.03
C ARG A 4 0.39 -4.11 8.18
N ILE A 5 -0.56 -3.45 8.85
CA ILE A 5 -1.36 -2.38 8.22
C ILE A 5 -0.46 -1.16 8.06
N ILE A 6 -0.43 -0.61 6.86
CA ILE A 6 0.37 0.57 6.52
C ILE A 6 -0.56 1.77 6.43
N THR A 7 -0.34 2.74 7.32
CA THR A 7 -1.10 3.98 7.38
C THR A 7 -0.30 5.18 6.87
N ASP A 8 1.01 5.02 6.64
CA ASP A 8 1.86 6.07 6.10
C ASP A 8 1.69 6.14 4.57
N CYS A 9 1.09 7.23 4.12
CA CYS A 9 0.82 7.47 2.70
C CYS A 9 2.11 7.64 1.87
N GLN A 10 3.12 8.33 2.40
CA GLN A 10 4.34 8.59 1.65
C GLN A 10 5.15 7.30 1.48
N GLN A 11 5.32 6.54 2.56
CA GLN A 11 6.00 5.24 2.50
C GLN A 11 5.33 4.29 1.49
N TRP A 12 3.99 4.27 1.47
CA TRP A 12 3.22 3.47 0.53
C TRP A 12 3.43 3.90 -0.92
N ASN A 13 3.26 5.19 -1.19
CA ASN A 13 3.37 5.73 -2.54
C ASN A 13 4.79 5.65 -3.09
N ASP A 14 5.81 5.83 -2.24
CA ASP A 14 7.21 5.65 -2.64
C ASP A 14 7.48 4.21 -3.07
N PHE A 15 6.96 3.22 -2.33
CA PHE A 15 7.07 1.80 -2.70
C PHE A 15 6.33 1.50 -4.01
N VAL A 16 5.08 1.94 -4.13
CA VAL A 16 4.25 1.70 -5.33
C VAL A 16 4.89 2.34 -6.56
N ALA A 17 5.43 3.55 -6.45
CA ALA A 17 6.07 4.25 -7.56
C ALA A 17 7.41 3.62 -7.98
N ALA A 18 8.16 3.06 -7.03
CA ALA A 18 9.45 2.42 -7.28
C ALA A 18 9.33 0.96 -7.78
N SER A 19 8.18 0.31 -7.57
CA SER A 19 7.97 -1.10 -7.89
C SER A 19 7.58 -1.31 -9.37
N GLU A 20 8.38 -2.11 -10.09
CA GLU A 20 8.07 -2.52 -11.47
C GLU A 20 6.77 -3.33 -11.59
N CYS A 21 6.32 -3.93 -10.49
CA CYS A 21 5.15 -4.82 -10.45
C CYS A 21 3.89 -4.12 -9.96
N CYS A 22 3.99 -2.91 -9.39
CA CYS A 22 2.83 -2.19 -8.89
C CYS A 22 2.16 -1.40 -10.02
N ASN A 23 0.83 -1.36 -9.96
CA ASN A 23 0.04 -0.58 -10.91
C ASN A 23 -0.68 0.56 -10.17
N ILE A 24 -1.26 1.49 -10.93
CA ILE A 24 -1.95 2.66 -10.38
C ILE A 24 -3.11 2.31 -9.42
N THR A 25 -3.73 1.13 -9.58
CA THR A 25 -4.82 0.68 -8.69
C THR A 25 -4.34 0.23 -7.33
N GLN A 26 -3.04 0.28 -7.07
CA GLN A 26 -2.43 0.06 -5.77
C GLN A 26 -1.97 1.37 -5.12
N SER A 27 -2.19 2.55 -5.72
CA SER A 27 -1.80 3.82 -5.09
C SER A 27 -2.65 4.11 -3.85
N TYR A 28 -2.13 4.96 -2.96
CA TYR A 28 -2.88 5.33 -1.77
C TYR A 28 -4.21 6.00 -2.15
N GLU A 29 -4.18 6.89 -3.14
CA GLU A 29 -5.32 7.66 -3.62
C GLU A 29 -6.40 6.78 -4.25
N TRP A 30 -6.02 5.69 -4.93
CA TRP A 30 -6.98 4.73 -5.44
C TRP A 30 -7.80 4.12 -4.30
N GLY A 31 -7.14 3.82 -3.16
CA GLY A 31 -7.81 3.36 -1.94
C GLY A 31 -8.81 4.36 -1.36
N GLU A 32 -8.61 5.66 -1.57
CA GLU A 32 -9.56 6.69 -1.10
C GLU A 32 -10.85 6.72 -1.93
N LEU A 33 -10.88 6.11 -3.12
CA LEU A 33 -12.07 5.97 -3.95
C LEU A 33 -12.92 4.74 -3.56
N THR A 34 -12.38 3.83 -2.75
CA THR A 34 -13.04 2.56 -2.37
C THR A 34 -14.33 2.75 -1.56
N PRO A 35 -14.45 3.73 -0.64
CA PRO A 35 -15.71 4.01 0.06
C PRO A 35 -16.86 4.35 -0.88
N ASP A 36 -16.59 5.08 -1.96
CA ASP A 36 -17.60 5.42 -2.98
C ASP A 36 -18.07 4.19 -3.79
N LEU A 37 -17.31 3.09 -3.72
CA LEU A 37 -17.61 1.80 -4.34
C LEU A 37 -18.20 0.78 -3.35
N GLY A 38 -18.47 1.18 -2.10
CA GLY A 38 -19.09 0.34 -1.06
C GLY A 38 -18.13 -0.62 -0.36
N GLY A 39 -16.81 -0.37 -0.43
CA GLY A 39 -15.76 -1.14 0.25
C GLY A 39 -14.92 -0.32 1.22
N GLU A 40 -14.04 -0.99 1.96
CA GLU A 40 -13.04 -0.36 2.83
C GLU A 40 -11.65 -0.69 2.28
N ALA A 41 -10.82 0.32 2.08
CA ALA A 41 -9.45 0.14 1.62
C ALA A 41 -8.54 -0.33 2.76
N LEU A 42 -8.02 -1.55 2.66
CA LEU A 42 -7.01 -2.06 3.57
C LEU A 42 -5.64 -2.12 2.87
N ARG A 43 -4.67 -1.39 3.43
CA ARG A 43 -3.31 -1.31 2.93
C ARG A 43 -2.42 -2.22 3.77
N ILE A 44 -2.10 -3.39 3.25
CA ILE A 44 -1.28 -4.39 3.94
C ILE A 44 0.11 -4.39 3.30
N GLY A 45 1.15 -4.36 4.12
CA GLY A 45 2.53 -4.42 3.66
C GLY A 45 3.39 -5.36 4.48
N VAL A 46 4.45 -5.88 3.88
CA VAL A 46 5.54 -6.57 4.58
C VAL A 46 6.68 -5.59 4.76
N VAL A 47 7.10 -5.37 6.00
CA VAL A 47 8.24 -4.49 6.34
C VAL A 47 9.46 -5.32 6.73
N ASP A 48 10.64 -4.90 6.30
CA ASP A 48 11.92 -5.45 6.77
C ASP A 48 12.29 -4.90 8.16
N ASP A 49 13.45 -5.31 8.66
CA ASP A 49 13.93 -4.94 10.00
C ASP A 49 14.41 -3.47 10.06
N GLN A 50 14.58 -2.80 8.92
CA GLN A 50 14.87 -1.38 8.81
C GLN A 50 13.59 -0.53 8.66
N GLY A 51 12.43 -1.17 8.52
CA GLY A 51 11.14 -0.53 8.32
C GLY A 51 10.81 -0.23 6.86
N ASN A 52 11.58 -0.73 5.89
CA ASN A 52 11.27 -0.54 4.47
C ASN A 52 10.17 -1.51 4.02
N LEU A 53 9.29 -1.07 3.13
CA LEU A 53 8.33 -1.96 2.49
C LEU A 53 9.02 -2.88 1.50
N CYS A 54 8.72 -4.17 1.59
CA CYS A 54 9.20 -5.21 0.67
C CYS A 54 8.09 -5.77 -0.21
N ALA A 55 6.83 -5.66 0.23
CA ALA A 55 5.65 -6.04 -0.51
C ALA A 55 4.47 -5.20 -0.03
N ALA A 56 3.51 -4.94 -0.92
CA ALA A 56 2.30 -4.16 -0.62
C ALA A 56 1.10 -4.73 -1.37
N MET A 57 -0.08 -4.69 -0.75
CA MET A 57 -1.36 -5.03 -1.36
C MET A 57 -2.46 -4.12 -0.80
N LEU A 58 -3.14 -3.42 -1.70
CA LEU A 58 -4.41 -2.73 -1.43
C LEU A 58 -5.56 -3.70 -1.73
N THR A 59 -6.43 -3.92 -0.75
CA THR A 59 -7.66 -4.73 -0.87
C THR A 59 -8.90 -3.91 -0.60
#